data_AF-A0A814IDT8-F1
#
_entry.id   AF-A0A814IDT8-F1
#
_cell.length_a   1.000
_cell.length_b   1.000
_cell.length_c   1.000
_cell.angle_alpha   90.00
_cell.angle_beta   90.00
_cell.angle_gamma   90.00
#
_symmetry.space_group_name_H-M   'P 1'
#
loop_
_entity.id
_entity.type
_entity.pdbx_description
1 polymer ?
#
loop_
_entity_poly.entity_id
_entity_poly.type
_entity_poly.pdbx_seq_one_letter_code
_entity_poly.pdbx_strand_id
1 'polypeptide(L)'
;MASKIFTPTNQIRLTNIATVRLKKGGKRFEIACYRNKVVSWRNKEEKDLDEVLQTHTVFSNVSKGQAAKKEDLVSAFNTDDQTKICLEILEKGELQVSDKERTQHLETTFKEIASIISGKCINPETKRPYTISIIEQAMRDIHYSVNPNRNAKQQALDVIRQLKQSNNIPIQQAQMRVQLTVPAKDAKKFKEKMTKLSTAPLIDNEEFLGSSMQLICSIDPGVFRELDDLLSSETRGQGQLELLSLMDVAEGDETFNDLHEEKPEQ
;
A
#
# COMPACT_ATOMS: atom_id res chain seq x y z
N MET A 1 12.91 -51.59 35.55
CA MET A 1 11.79 -51.27 34.66
C MET A 1 11.13 -50.00 35.18
N ALA A 2 11.25 -48.88 34.47
CA ALA A 2 10.79 -47.58 34.94
C ALA A 2 9.26 -47.52 34.96
N SER A 3 8.71 -47.13 36.11
CA SER A 3 7.28 -46.97 36.37
C SER A 3 6.63 -45.99 35.38
N LYS A 4 5.59 -46.45 34.69
CA LYS A 4 4.70 -45.61 33.87
C LYS A 4 4.04 -44.56 34.78
N ILE A 5 4.45 -43.30 34.62
CA ILE A 5 3.81 -42.16 35.29
C ILE A 5 2.45 -41.93 34.62
N PHE A 6 1.36 -42.20 35.36
CA PHE A 6 -0.04 -41.99 34.95
C PHE A 6 -0.53 -40.64 35.51
N THR A 7 0.18 -39.57 35.21
CA THR A 7 -0.34 -38.21 35.38
C THR A 7 -0.45 -37.61 33.99
N PRO A 8 -1.55 -36.90 33.63
CA PRO A 8 -1.56 -36.16 32.38
C PRO A 8 -0.34 -35.23 32.41
N THR A 9 0.57 -35.42 31.47
CA THR A 9 1.78 -34.61 31.35
C THR A 9 1.32 -33.16 31.31
N ASN A 10 1.70 -32.36 32.30
CA ASN A 10 1.29 -30.96 32.46
C ASN A 10 1.93 -30.10 31.36
N GLN A 11 1.62 -30.41 30.11
CA GLN A 11 2.17 -29.77 28.93
C GLN A 11 1.26 -28.59 28.61
N ILE A 12 1.60 -27.44 29.20
CA ILE A 12 0.97 -26.17 28.87
C ILE A 12 1.37 -25.85 27.42
N ARG A 13 0.46 -26.10 26.50
CA ARG A 13 0.61 -25.68 25.11
C ARG A 13 0.04 -24.29 25.01
N LEU A 14 0.93 -23.32 24.83
CA LEU A 14 0.54 -21.97 24.47
C LEU A 14 -0.20 -22.05 23.11
N THR A 15 -1.51 -21.80 23.11
CA THR A 15 -2.35 -21.77 21.92
C THR A 15 -2.33 -20.36 21.32
N ASN A 16 -2.34 -20.26 19.98
CA ASN A 16 -2.39 -18.98 19.24
C ASN A 16 -1.19 -18.02 19.43
N ILE A 17 0.03 -18.55 19.36
CA ILE A 17 1.27 -17.76 19.45
C ILE A 17 1.78 -17.38 18.06
N ALA A 18 2.33 -16.17 17.90
CA ALA A 18 3.28 -15.84 16.84
C ALA A 18 4.73 -15.99 17.34
N THR A 19 5.60 -16.56 16.52
CA THR A 19 7.01 -16.70 16.87
C THR A 19 7.87 -15.73 16.08
N VAL A 20 8.76 -15.02 16.76
CA VAL A 20 9.78 -14.19 16.09
C VAL A 20 11.11 -14.89 16.23
N ARG A 21 11.82 -15.10 15.13
CA ARG A 21 13.06 -15.87 15.06
C ARG A 21 14.24 -14.98 14.71
N LEU A 22 15.34 -15.12 15.44
CA LEU A 22 16.63 -14.52 15.10
C LEU A 22 17.72 -15.59 15.09
N LYS A 23 18.55 -15.59 14.03
CA LYS A 23 19.74 -16.46 13.94
C LYS A 23 20.98 -15.61 14.21
N LYS A 24 21.65 -15.85 15.34
CA LYS A 24 22.84 -15.09 15.78
C LYS A 24 23.85 -16.05 16.40
N GLY A 25 25.14 -15.88 16.13
CA GLY A 25 26.19 -16.76 16.67
C GLY A 25 26.04 -18.24 16.28
N GLY A 26 25.48 -18.52 15.10
CA GLY A 26 25.24 -19.90 14.64
C GLY A 26 24.06 -20.63 15.31
N LYS A 27 23.43 -20.03 16.32
CA LYS A 27 22.27 -20.57 17.05
C LYS A 27 20.99 -19.84 16.66
N ARG A 28 19.85 -20.50 16.90
CA ARG A 28 18.51 -19.96 16.65
C ARG A 28 17.90 -19.58 17.99
N PHE A 29 17.34 -18.38 18.04
CA PHE A 29 16.61 -17.86 19.19
C PHE A 29 15.22 -17.45 18.72
N GLU A 30 14.22 -17.79 19.51
CA GLU A 30 12.81 -17.58 19.22
C GLU A 30 12.12 -17.01 20.46
N ILE A 31 11.15 -16.12 20.23
CA ILE A 31 10.31 -15.54 21.30
C ILE A 31 8.84 -15.80 20.99
N ALA A 32 8.05 -15.94 22.05
CA ALA A 32 6.61 -16.17 21.99
C ALA A 32 5.86 -14.83 22.13
N CYS A 33 5.18 -14.41 21.06
CA CYS A 33 4.47 -13.13 20.99
C CYS A 33 2.99 -13.33 20.67
N TYR A 34 2.18 -12.31 20.97
CA TYR A 34 0.82 -12.24 20.47
C TYR A 34 0.79 -11.87 18.98
N ARG A 35 -0.14 -12.49 18.26
CA ARG A 35 -0.16 -12.57 16.79
C ARG A 35 -0.23 -11.23 16.05
N ASN A 36 -0.98 -10.28 16.61
CA ASN A 36 -1.20 -8.96 16.00
C ASN A 36 -0.29 -7.87 16.57
N LYS A 37 0.31 -8.10 17.73
CA LYS A 37 1.03 -7.06 18.48
C LYS A 37 2.45 -6.84 17.97
N VAL A 38 3.07 -7.84 17.32
CA VAL A 38 4.44 -7.71 16.76
C VAL A 38 4.49 -6.66 15.64
N VAL A 39 3.44 -6.57 14.81
CA VAL A 39 3.38 -5.57 13.73
C VAL A 39 3.17 -4.17 14.32
N SER A 40 2.26 -4.00 15.27
CA SER A 40 2.04 -2.74 15.98
C SER A 40 3.29 -2.24 16.72
N TRP A 41 4.06 -3.16 17.32
CA TRP A 41 5.35 -2.83 17.92
C TRP A 41 6.35 -2.26 16.91
N ARG A 42 6.45 -2.87 15.72
CA ARG A 42 7.32 -2.37 14.63
C ARG A 42 6.86 -1.03 14.08
N ASN A 43 5.55 -0.80 14.06
CA ASN A 43 4.94 0.48 13.70
C ASN A 43 5.05 1.53 14.82
N LYS A 44 5.57 1.16 16.00
CA LYS A 44 5.73 2.01 17.21
C LYS A 44 4.40 2.50 17.79
N GLU A 45 3.32 1.77 17.53
CA GLU A 45 2.00 2.04 18.11
C GLU A 45 1.93 1.55 19.56
N GLU A 46 2.50 0.37 19.83
CA GLU A 46 2.57 -0.25 21.16
C GLU A 46 3.94 -0.03 21.80
N LYS A 47 3.97 0.28 23.10
CA LYS A 47 5.22 0.55 23.85
C LYS A 47 5.44 -0.40 25.03
N ASP A 48 4.42 -1.14 25.43
CA ASP A 48 4.49 -2.06 26.57
C ASP A 48 4.85 -3.47 26.13
N LEU A 49 5.94 -3.99 26.71
CA LEU A 49 6.51 -5.29 26.34
C LEU A 49 5.62 -6.47 26.73
N ASP A 50 4.95 -6.35 27.88
CA ASP A 50 4.05 -7.38 28.43
C ASP A 50 2.81 -7.59 27.54
N GLU A 51 2.41 -6.58 26.76
CA GLU A 51 1.30 -6.73 25.79
C GLU A 51 1.73 -7.41 24.49
N VAL A 52 3.01 -7.35 24.15
CA VAL A 52 3.54 -7.94 22.91
C VAL A 52 3.99 -9.38 23.14
N LEU A 53 4.69 -9.63 24.26
CA LEU A 53 5.22 -10.94 24.59
C LEU A 53 4.26 -11.72 25.47
N GLN A 54 4.12 -13.02 25.22
CA GLN A 54 3.42 -13.89 26.16
C GLN A 54 4.27 -14.25 27.37
N THR A 55 5.60 -14.24 27.21
CA THR A 55 6.55 -14.59 28.27
C THR A 55 7.89 -13.93 27.97
N HIS A 56 8.55 -13.42 29.00
CA HIS A 56 9.88 -12.78 28.90
C HIS A 56 11.04 -13.78 28.76
N THR A 57 10.76 -14.99 28.28
CA THR A 57 11.73 -16.07 28.14
C THR A 57 12.14 -16.25 26.69
N VAL A 58 13.44 -16.31 26.44
CA VAL A 58 14.00 -16.62 25.11
C VAL A 58 14.10 -18.14 24.94
N PHE A 59 13.57 -18.64 23.84
CA PHE A 59 13.54 -20.06 23.50
C PHE A 59 14.55 -20.37 22.39
N SER A 60 15.09 -21.58 22.38
CA SER A 60 15.76 -22.14 21.19
C SER A 60 14.72 -22.68 20.19
N ASN A 61 13.57 -23.12 20.70
CA ASN A 61 12.42 -23.53 19.91
C ASN A 61 11.12 -23.34 20.72
N VAL A 62 10.26 -22.42 20.28
CA VAL A 62 9.00 -22.12 20.98
C VAL A 62 8.02 -23.27 20.87
N SER A 63 7.89 -23.89 19.68
CA SER A 63 6.95 -25.01 19.45
C SER A 63 7.25 -26.24 20.32
N LYS A 64 8.51 -26.44 20.70
CA LYS A 64 8.95 -27.51 21.60
C LYS A 64 9.06 -27.07 23.07
N GLY A 65 8.85 -25.79 23.38
CA GLY A 65 9.04 -25.23 24.72
C GLY A 65 10.48 -25.31 25.24
N GLN A 66 11.48 -25.33 24.35
CA GLN A 66 12.88 -25.45 24.75
C GLN A 66 13.48 -24.07 25.01
N ALA A 67 13.76 -23.74 26.28
CA ALA A 67 14.41 -22.48 26.66
C ALA A 67 15.88 -22.43 26.19
N ALA A 68 16.36 -21.25 25.85
CA ALA A 68 17.77 -21.04 25.51
C ALA A 68 18.65 -21.12 26.78
N LYS A 69 19.84 -21.73 26.66
CA LYS A 69 20.80 -21.79 27.76
C LYS A 69 21.44 -20.42 27.98
N LYS A 70 21.78 -20.07 29.22
CA LYS A 70 22.43 -18.80 29.56
C LYS A 70 23.76 -18.61 28.83
N GLU A 71 24.55 -19.67 28.69
CA GLU A 71 25.82 -19.67 27.93
C GLU A 71 25.62 -19.28 26.46
N ASP A 72 24.52 -19.74 25.86
CA ASP A 72 24.18 -19.47 24.46
C ASP A 72 23.72 -18.01 24.28
N LEU A 73 23.00 -17.48 25.26
CA LEU A 73 22.57 -16.08 25.28
C LEU A 73 23.76 -15.13 25.41
N VAL A 74 24.67 -15.39 26.35
CA VAL A 74 25.86 -14.55 26.56
C VAL A 74 26.78 -14.60 25.35
N SER A 75 27.00 -15.77 24.75
CA SER A 75 27.84 -15.89 23.55
C SER A 75 27.26 -15.22 22.30
N ALA A 76 25.93 -15.14 22.15
CA ALA A 76 25.29 -14.54 20.99
C ALA A 76 24.95 -13.05 21.16
N PHE A 77 24.60 -12.62 22.37
CA PHE A 77 24.07 -11.28 22.66
C PHE A 77 24.96 -10.47 23.61
N ASN A 78 26.04 -11.04 24.15
CA ASN A 78 26.92 -10.42 25.16
C ASN A 78 26.18 -9.96 26.44
N THR A 79 24.98 -10.50 26.69
CA THR A 79 24.14 -10.18 27.84
C THR A 79 23.36 -11.43 28.26
N ASP A 80 22.99 -11.55 29.54
CA ASP A 80 22.11 -12.59 30.08
C ASP A 80 20.68 -12.08 30.36
N ASP A 81 20.48 -10.76 30.28
CA ASP A 81 19.21 -10.08 30.45
C ASP A 81 18.22 -10.45 29.33
N GLN A 82 17.30 -11.37 29.64
CA GLN A 82 16.34 -11.90 28.67
C GLN A 82 15.43 -10.83 28.09
N THR A 83 15.07 -9.80 28.86
CA THR A 83 14.19 -8.72 28.39
C THR A 83 14.85 -7.90 27.29
N LYS A 84 16.14 -7.55 27.46
CA LYS A 84 16.92 -6.86 26.42
C LYS A 84 17.11 -7.71 25.17
N ILE A 85 17.30 -9.03 25.35
CA ILE A 85 17.42 -9.95 24.22
C ILE A 85 16.10 -10.05 23.46
N CYS A 86 14.96 -10.11 24.16
CA CYS A 86 13.64 -10.10 23.53
C CYS A 86 13.42 -8.84 22.69
N LEU A 87 13.83 -7.66 23.19
CA LEU A 87 13.81 -6.41 22.44
C LEU A 87 14.62 -6.50 21.13
N GLU A 88 15.85 -6.99 21.21
CA GLU A 88 16.70 -7.13 20.01
C GLU A 88 16.11 -8.14 19.01
N ILE A 89 15.50 -9.24 19.50
CA ILE A 89 14.84 -10.24 18.66
C ILE A 89 13.55 -9.67 18.03
N LEU A 90 12.77 -8.85 18.73
CA LEU A 90 11.58 -8.20 18.17
C LEU A 90 11.94 -7.27 17.01
N GLU A 91 13.01 -6.49 17.17
CA GLU A 91 13.47 -5.50 16.20
C GLU A 91 14.15 -6.13 14.99
N LYS A 92 15.11 -7.04 15.20
CA LYS A 92 15.94 -7.63 14.12
C LYS A 92 15.47 -8.99 13.63
N GLY A 93 14.59 -9.65 14.37
CA GLY A 93 14.13 -10.99 14.05
C GLY A 93 13.11 -11.02 12.91
N GLU A 94 12.87 -12.20 12.37
CA GLU A 94 11.84 -12.46 11.37
C GLU A 94 10.60 -13.01 12.04
N LEU A 95 9.45 -12.36 11.82
CA LEU A 95 8.15 -12.84 12.26
C LEU A 95 7.75 -14.06 11.43
N GLN A 96 7.59 -15.20 12.08
CA GLN A 96 7.02 -16.41 11.49
C GLN A 96 5.50 -16.31 11.56
N VAL A 97 4.92 -15.89 10.45
CA VAL A 97 3.47 -15.98 10.24
C VAL A 97 3.09 -17.42 9.86
N SER A 98 1.90 -17.85 10.26
CA SER A 98 1.37 -19.13 9.79
C SER A 98 1.06 -19.08 8.29
N ASP A 99 1.12 -20.22 7.62
CA ASP A 99 0.77 -20.32 6.19
C ASP A 99 -0.59 -19.72 5.88
N LYS A 100 -1.60 -19.94 6.75
CA LYS A 100 -2.95 -19.38 6.59
C LYS A 100 -2.98 -17.85 6.65
N GLU A 101 -2.19 -17.26 7.53
CA GLU A 101 -2.14 -15.79 7.67
C GLU A 101 -1.34 -15.17 6.55
N ARG A 102 -0.28 -15.85 6.09
CA ARG A 102 0.47 -15.43 4.93
C ARG A 102 -0.45 -15.38 3.71
N THR A 103 -1.26 -16.41 3.46
CA THR A 103 -2.21 -16.39 2.34
C THR A 103 -3.28 -15.31 2.49
N GLN A 104 -3.85 -15.13 3.70
CA GLN A 104 -4.81 -14.05 3.94
C GLN A 104 -4.21 -12.67 3.70
N HIS A 105 -3.01 -12.40 4.22
CA HIS A 105 -2.33 -11.12 4.03
C HIS A 105 -2.00 -10.85 2.56
N LEU A 106 -1.56 -11.88 1.82
CA LEU A 106 -1.32 -11.77 0.38
C LEU A 106 -2.63 -11.50 -0.38
N GLU A 107 -3.73 -12.15 0.00
CA GLU A 107 -5.04 -11.96 -0.63
C GLU A 107 -5.62 -10.55 -0.34
N THR A 108 -5.50 -10.07 0.90
CA THR A 108 -5.90 -8.70 1.26
C THR A 108 -5.09 -7.68 0.48
N THR A 109 -3.76 -7.83 0.44
CA THR A 109 -2.90 -6.91 -0.33
C THR A 109 -3.20 -6.99 -1.83
N PHE A 110 -3.51 -8.17 -2.36
CA PHE A 110 -3.92 -8.36 -3.75
C PHE A 110 -5.21 -7.58 -4.07
N LYS A 111 -6.23 -7.67 -3.20
CA LYS A 111 -7.49 -6.92 -3.31
C LYS A 111 -7.27 -5.41 -3.19
N GLU A 112 -6.41 -4.98 -2.28
CA GLU A 112 -6.03 -3.57 -2.15
C GLU A 112 -5.39 -3.02 -3.42
N ILE A 113 -4.46 -3.78 -4.04
CA ILE A 113 -3.83 -3.40 -5.30
C ILE A 113 -4.90 -3.30 -6.41
N ALA A 114 -5.79 -4.27 -6.53
CA ALA A 114 -6.86 -4.26 -7.53
C ALA A 114 -7.80 -3.04 -7.35
N SER A 115 -8.14 -2.71 -6.10
CA SER A 115 -8.94 -1.51 -5.76
C SER A 115 -8.23 -0.21 -6.17
N ILE A 116 -6.93 -0.09 -5.90
CA ILE A 116 -6.13 1.08 -6.31
C ILE A 116 -6.10 1.22 -7.84
N ILE A 117 -5.99 0.11 -8.57
CA ILE A 117 -5.98 0.13 -10.04
C ILE A 117 -7.35 0.50 -10.59
N SER A 118 -8.43 -0.04 -10.01
CA SER A 118 -9.81 0.27 -10.40
C SER A 118 -10.09 1.76 -10.27
N GLY A 119 -9.65 2.38 -9.17
CA GLY A 119 -9.76 3.82 -8.96
C GLY A 119 -8.73 4.67 -9.71
N LYS A 120 -7.94 4.12 -10.63
CA LYS A 120 -6.94 4.89 -11.40
C LYS A 120 -6.95 4.59 -12.88
N CYS A 121 -7.66 3.56 -13.30
CA CYS A 121 -7.63 3.06 -14.66
C CYS A 121 -9.03 2.95 -15.24
N ILE A 122 -9.12 3.30 -16.52
CA ILE A 122 -10.33 3.27 -17.31
C ILE A 122 -10.10 2.43 -18.57
N ASN A 123 -11.20 1.93 -19.13
CA ASN A 123 -11.21 1.39 -20.47
C ASN A 123 -11.09 2.55 -21.49
N PRO A 124 -10.10 2.55 -22.39
CA PRO A 124 -9.92 3.62 -23.38
C PRO A 124 -11.09 3.74 -24.37
N GLU A 125 -11.82 2.66 -24.63
CA GLU A 125 -12.95 2.67 -25.59
C GLU A 125 -14.22 3.22 -24.96
N THR A 126 -14.54 2.81 -23.73
CA THR A 126 -15.80 3.20 -23.07
C THR A 126 -15.65 4.37 -22.12
N LYS A 127 -14.41 4.79 -21.81
CA LYS A 127 -14.07 5.78 -20.77
C LYS A 127 -14.65 5.46 -19.39
N ARG A 128 -14.95 4.18 -19.12
CA ARG A 128 -15.50 3.72 -17.83
C ARG A 128 -14.44 3.01 -16.99
N PRO A 129 -14.48 3.14 -15.66
CA PRO A 129 -13.58 2.41 -14.77
C PRO A 129 -13.88 0.90 -14.84
N TYR A 130 -12.83 0.08 -14.69
CA TYR A 130 -12.99 -1.35 -14.55
C TYR A 130 -13.46 -1.71 -13.14
N THR A 131 -14.34 -2.70 -13.03
CA THR A 131 -14.70 -3.26 -11.72
C THR A 131 -13.50 -4.00 -11.12
N ILE A 132 -13.45 -4.07 -9.78
CA ILE A 132 -12.38 -4.72 -9.04
C ILE A 132 -12.20 -6.18 -9.52
N SER A 133 -13.29 -6.91 -9.72
CA SER A 133 -13.25 -8.31 -10.16
C SER A 133 -12.61 -8.54 -11.53
N ILE A 134 -12.80 -7.61 -12.48
CA ILE A 134 -12.15 -7.70 -13.81
C ILE A 134 -10.64 -7.53 -13.67
N ILE A 135 -10.21 -6.58 -12.83
CA ILE A 135 -8.78 -6.35 -12.58
C ILE A 135 -8.17 -7.52 -11.81
N GLU A 136 -8.86 -8.08 -10.82
CA GLU A 136 -8.42 -9.29 -10.12
C GLU A 136 -8.19 -10.45 -11.09
N GLN A 137 -9.12 -10.68 -12.02
CA GLN A 137 -8.98 -11.71 -13.03
C GLN A 137 -7.76 -11.41 -13.94
N ALA A 138 -7.63 -10.17 -14.42
CA ALA A 138 -6.51 -9.76 -15.25
C ALA A 138 -5.16 -9.94 -14.55
N MET A 139 -5.09 -9.64 -13.25
CA MET A 139 -3.91 -9.85 -12.40
C MET A 139 -3.57 -11.33 -12.23
N ARG A 140 -4.57 -12.21 -12.14
CA ARG A 140 -4.37 -13.67 -12.10
C ARG A 140 -3.89 -14.21 -13.44
N ASP A 141 -4.41 -13.68 -14.55
CA ASP A 141 -4.06 -14.10 -15.91
C ASP A 141 -2.60 -13.76 -16.26
N ILE A 142 -2.08 -12.62 -15.76
CA ILE A 142 -0.64 -12.28 -15.87
C ILE A 142 0.23 -12.98 -14.82
N HIS A 143 -0.36 -13.83 -13.98
CA HIS A 143 0.31 -14.52 -12.87
C HIS A 143 1.12 -13.58 -11.95
N TYR A 144 0.55 -12.41 -11.63
CA TYR A 144 1.24 -11.45 -10.76
C TYR A 144 1.41 -11.98 -9.34
N SER A 145 2.64 -11.91 -8.82
CA SER A 145 2.96 -12.29 -7.45
C SER A 145 3.15 -11.05 -6.55
N VAL A 146 2.32 -10.95 -5.52
CA VAL A 146 2.35 -9.83 -4.57
C VAL A 146 3.55 -9.94 -3.64
N ASN A 147 4.28 -8.83 -3.50
CA ASN A 147 5.42 -8.73 -2.60
C ASN A 147 5.03 -8.03 -1.29
N PRO A 148 5.01 -8.72 -0.14
CA PRO A 148 4.57 -8.12 1.14
C PRO A 148 5.50 -7.01 1.64
N ASN A 149 6.75 -6.96 1.18
CA ASN A 149 7.73 -5.95 1.60
C ASN A 149 7.62 -4.62 0.83
N ARG A 150 6.78 -4.54 -0.21
CA ARG A 150 6.62 -3.33 -1.03
C ARG A 150 5.25 -2.72 -0.80
N ASN A 151 5.17 -1.40 -0.85
CA ASN A 151 3.90 -0.68 -0.70
C ASN A 151 2.93 -1.02 -1.85
N ALA A 152 1.65 -1.25 -1.51
CA ALA A 152 0.57 -1.51 -2.47
C ALA A 152 0.49 -0.47 -3.61
N LYS A 153 0.73 0.82 -3.32
CA LYS A 153 0.72 1.88 -4.35
C LYS A 153 1.81 1.71 -5.41
N GLN A 154 3.02 1.29 -4.99
CA GLN A 154 4.13 1.05 -5.91
C GLN A 154 3.87 -0.21 -6.74
N GLN A 155 3.35 -1.26 -6.10
CA GLN A 155 2.97 -2.49 -6.78
C GLN A 155 1.88 -2.24 -7.82
N ALA A 156 0.87 -1.41 -7.52
CA ALA A 156 -0.18 -1.05 -8.45
C ALA A 156 0.36 -0.41 -9.74
N LEU A 157 1.37 0.46 -9.66
CA LEU A 157 2.00 1.06 -10.85
C LEU A 157 2.73 0.02 -11.71
N ASP A 158 3.41 -0.94 -11.08
CA ASP A 158 4.09 -2.02 -11.78
C ASP A 158 3.08 -2.95 -12.45
N VAL A 159 1.97 -3.27 -11.77
CA VAL A 159 0.88 -4.08 -12.31
C VAL A 159 0.23 -3.39 -13.51
N ILE A 160 -0.05 -2.08 -13.45
CA ILE A 160 -0.61 -1.34 -14.58
C ILE A 160 0.30 -1.43 -15.81
N ARG A 161 1.62 -1.33 -15.63
CA ARG A 161 2.59 -1.49 -16.74
C ARG A 161 2.54 -2.91 -17.33
N GLN A 162 2.48 -3.93 -16.49
CA GLN A 162 2.39 -5.32 -16.94
C GLN A 162 1.07 -5.62 -17.65
N LEU A 163 -0.05 -5.12 -17.13
CA LEU A 163 -1.37 -5.25 -17.76
C LEU A 163 -1.43 -4.56 -19.14
N LYS A 164 -0.76 -3.40 -19.29
CA LYS A 164 -0.61 -2.75 -20.59
C LYS A 164 0.23 -3.56 -21.57
N GLN A 165 1.27 -4.26 -21.08
CA GLN A 165 2.16 -5.07 -21.92
C GLN A 165 1.56 -6.41 -22.34
N SER A 166 0.80 -7.05 -21.45
CA SER A 166 0.15 -8.33 -21.75
C SER A 166 -0.97 -8.19 -22.78
N ASN A 167 -1.54 -6.98 -22.91
CA ASN A 167 -2.60 -6.66 -23.86
C ASN A 167 -3.86 -7.54 -23.70
N ASN A 168 -4.02 -8.18 -22.52
CA ASN A 168 -5.19 -9.00 -22.18
C ASN A 168 -6.46 -8.15 -22.04
N ILE A 169 -6.31 -6.91 -21.55
CA ILE A 169 -7.40 -5.94 -21.36
C ILE A 169 -6.89 -4.55 -21.79
N PRO A 170 -7.66 -3.78 -22.58
CA PRO A 170 -7.28 -2.42 -22.92
C PRO A 170 -7.37 -1.54 -21.67
N ILE A 171 -6.24 -1.19 -21.07
CA ILE A 171 -6.20 -0.40 -19.83
C ILE A 171 -5.43 0.91 -20.03
N GLN A 172 -6.05 2.03 -19.71
CA GLN A 172 -5.42 3.34 -19.69
C GLN A 172 -5.51 3.94 -18.28
N GLN A 173 -4.51 4.73 -17.90
CA GLN A 173 -4.62 5.51 -16.65
C GLN A 173 -5.61 6.65 -16.89
N ALA A 174 -6.49 6.90 -15.92
CA ALA A 174 -7.47 7.96 -15.99
C ALA A 174 -6.77 9.32 -16.15
N GLN A 175 -7.27 10.10 -17.10
CA GLN A 175 -6.84 11.49 -17.27
C GLN A 175 -7.57 12.36 -16.25
N MET A 176 -6.93 13.42 -15.79
CA MET A 176 -7.51 14.43 -14.93
C MET A 176 -8.08 15.54 -15.78
N ARG A 177 -9.27 16.02 -15.43
CA ARG A 177 -9.88 17.18 -16.08
C ARG A 177 -9.50 18.43 -15.29
N VAL A 178 -8.82 19.36 -15.94
CA VAL A 178 -8.37 20.61 -15.32
C VAL A 178 -8.92 21.80 -16.09
N GLN A 179 -9.23 22.86 -15.35
CA GLN A 179 -9.59 24.16 -15.87
C GLN A 179 -8.42 25.11 -15.68
N LEU A 180 -7.97 25.70 -16.78
CA LEU A 180 -6.91 26.69 -16.80
C LEU A 180 -7.52 28.04 -17.12
N THR A 181 -7.25 29.03 -16.29
CA THR A 181 -7.60 30.43 -16.58
C THR A 181 -6.32 31.18 -16.91
N VAL A 182 -6.24 31.72 -18.13
CA VAL A 182 -5.07 32.40 -18.67
C VAL A 182 -5.45 33.81 -19.14
N PRO A 183 -4.68 34.87 -18.87
CA PRO A 183 -4.92 36.18 -19.48
C PRO A 183 -4.89 36.11 -21.01
N ALA A 184 -5.83 36.77 -21.70
CA ALA A 184 -5.98 36.68 -23.16
C ALA A 184 -4.72 37.13 -23.95
N LYS A 185 -3.85 37.94 -23.33
CA LYS A 185 -2.58 38.41 -23.90
C LYS A 185 -1.54 37.29 -24.06
N ASP A 186 -1.55 36.33 -23.14
CA ASP A 186 -0.54 35.25 -23.06
C ASP A 186 -1.11 33.90 -23.53
N ALA A 187 -2.43 33.81 -23.72
CA ALA A 187 -3.17 32.64 -24.19
C ALA A 187 -2.56 31.95 -25.42
N LYS A 188 -2.20 32.69 -26.48
CA LYS A 188 -1.62 32.10 -27.70
C LYS A 188 -0.26 31.45 -27.45
N LYS A 189 0.60 32.10 -26.67
CA LYS A 189 1.95 31.60 -26.35
C LYS A 189 1.87 30.38 -25.43
N PHE A 190 0.98 30.43 -24.44
CA PHE A 190 0.73 29.32 -23.53
C PHE A 190 0.22 28.09 -24.31
N LYS A 191 -0.74 28.26 -25.23
CA LYS A 191 -1.28 27.18 -26.07
C LYS A 191 -0.20 26.51 -26.92
N GLU A 192 0.67 27.29 -27.58
CA GLU A 192 1.78 26.74 -28.38
C GLU A 192 2.79 25.93 -27.57
N LYS A 193 3.02 26.30 -26.30
CA LYS A 193 3.90 25.56 -25.40
C LYS A 193 3.22 24.34 -24.79
N MET A 194 1.93 24.47 -24.50
CA MET A 194 1.09 23.39 -23.98
C MET A 194 1.00 22.21 -24.97
N THR A 195 0.89 22.48 -26.27
CA THR A 195 0.93 21.42 -27.32
C THR A 195 2.30 20.73 -27.42
N LYS A 196 3.37 21.32 -26.86
CA LYS A 196 4.74 20.76 -26.88
C LYS A 196 5.07 19.94 -25.61
N LEU A 197 4.15 19.82 -24.67
CA LEU A 197 4.33 19.01 -23.47
C LEU A 197 4.47 17.52 -23.81
N SER A 198 5.11 16.78 -22.91
CA SER A 198 5.43 15.35 -23.03
C SER A 198 4.21 14.47 -23.36
N THR A 199 3.03 14.85 -22.87
CA THR A 199 1.74 14.37 -23.32
C THR A 199 0.87 15.57 -23.64
N ALA A 200 0.43 15.69 -24.90
CA ALA A 200 -0.39 16.81 -25.32
C ALA A 200 -1.75 16.75 -24.59
N PRO A 201 -2.11 17.76 -23.78
CA PRO A 201 -3.44 17.84 -23.18
C PRO A 201 -4.52 17.82 -24.26
N LEU A 202 -5.54 17.00 -24.07
CA LEU A 202 -6.73 17.02 -24.92
C LEU A 202 -7.57 18.24 -24.52
N ILE A 203 -7.72 19.21 -25.42
CA ILE A 203 -8.55 20.39 -25.16
C ILE A 203 -10.00 20.00 -25.41
N ASP A 204 -10.83 20.07 -24.37
CA ASP A 204 -12.27 19.79 -24.47
C ASP A 204 -13.04 21.05 -24.85
N ASN A 205 -12.78 22.16 -24.15
CA ASN A 205 -13.49 23.43 -24.33
C ASN A 205 -12.55 24.62 -24.16
N GLU A 206 -12.75 25.64 -24.99
CA GLU A 206 -12.03 26.92 -24.94
C GLU A 206 -13.04 28.06 -25.00
N GLU A 207 -13.07 28.90 -23.96
CA GLU A 207 -13.98 30.03 -23.86
C GLU A 207 -13.20 31.32 -23.55
N PHE A 208 -13.55 32.41 -24.23
CA PHE A 208 -12.96 33.73 -24.00
C PHE A 208 -13.93 34.60 -23.18
N LEU A 209 -13.63 34.77 -21.90
CA LEU A 209 -14.30 35.75 -21.03
C LEU A 209 -13.53 37.07 -21.04
N GLY A 210 -13.78 37.90 -22.05
CA GLY A 210 -13.27 39.27 -22.13
C GLY A 210 -11.74 39.38 -22.06
N SER A 211 -11.21 39.61 -20.85
CA SER A 211 -9.76 39.74 -20.58
C SER A 211 -9.04 38.42 -20.27
N SER A 212 -9.75 37.30 -20.11
CA SER A 212 -9.19 35.99 -19.80
C SER A 212 -9.76 34.90 -20.71
N MET A 213 -8.93 33.90 -20.99
CA MET A 213 -9.29 32.65 -21.67
C MET A 213 -9.41 31.56 -20.62
N GLN A 214 -10.51 30.84 -20.62
CA GLN A 214 -10.69 29.60 -19.87
C GLN A 214 -10.53 28.41 -20.82
N LEU A 215 -9.77 27.42 -20.37
CA LEU A 215 -9.46 26.22 -21.12
C LEU A 215 -9.72 25.00 -20.23
N ILE A 216 -10.64 24.14 -20.65
CA ILE A 216 -10.86 22.84 -20.01
C ILE A 216 -10.10 21.81 -20.84
N CYS A 217 -9.21 21.07 -20.19
CA CYS A 217 -8.45 20.02 -20.84
C CYS A 217 -8.27 18.78 -19.97
N SER A 218 -8.16 17.64 -20.63
CA SER A 218 -7.82 16.35 -20.00
C SER A 218 -6.32 16.11 -20.10
N ILE A 219 -5.69 15.89 -18.95
CA ILE A 219 -4.24 15.70 -18.80
C ILE A 219 -3.91 14.42 -18.04
N ASP A 220 -2.72 13.87 -18.29
CA ASP A 220 -2.20 12.79 -17.45
C ASP A 220 -1.73 13.36 -16.09
N PRO A 221 -1.96 12.66 -14.96
CA PRO A 221 -1.56 13.13 -13.64
C PRO A 221 -0.07 13.49 -13.50
N GLY A 222 0.81 12.87 -14.31
CA GLY A 222 2.25 13.14 -14.30
C GLY A 222 2.61 14.52 -14.87
N VAL A 223 1.77 15.09 -15.74
CA VAL A 223 2.01 16.37 -16.44
C VAL A 223 1.44 17.54 -15.64
N PHE A 224 0.60 17.30 -14.63
CA PHE A 224 -0.03 18.33 -13.81
C PHE A 224 0.97 19.38 -13.28
N ARG A 225 2.10 18.93 -12.72
CA ARG A 225 3.12 19.82 -12.15
C ARG A 225 3.84 20.64 -13.23
N GLU A 226 4.19 20.00 -14.34
CA GLU A 226 4.86 20.67 -15.47
C GLU A 226 3.94 21.73 -16.10
N LEU A 227 2.64 21.45 -16.16
CA LEU A 227 1.62 22.38 -16.64
C LEU A 227 1.43 23.58 -15.70
N ASP A 228 1.42 23.36 -14.38
CA ASP A 228 1.32 24.44 -13.38
C ASP A 228 2.55 25.36 -13.42
N ASP A 229 3.75 24.78 -13.48
CA ASP A 229 5.00 25.52 -13.61
C ASP A 229 5.04 26.33 -14.94
N LEU A 230 4.55 25.74 -16.04
CA LEU A 230 4.42 26.43 -17.34
C LEU A 230 3.41 27.58 -17.27
N LEU A 231 2.27 27.38 -16.60
CA LEU A 231 1.24 28.39 -16.44
C LEU A 231 1.77 29.57 -15.64
N SER A 232 2.42 29.32 -14.51
CA SER A 232 3.00 30.34 -13.64
C SER A 232 4.10 31.14 -14.34
N SER A 233 4.97 30.48 -15.09
CA SER A 233 6.08 31.14 -15.81
C SER A 233 5.60 32.03 -16.98
N GLU A 234 4.64 31.56 -17.79
CA GLU A 234 4.14 32.34 -18.94
C GLU A 234 3.22 33.49 -18.52
N THR A 235 2.42 33.29 -17.48
CA THR A 235 1.45 34.30 -17.01
C THR A 235 2.02 35.21 -15.91
N ARG A 236 3.28 35.05 -15.53
CA ARG A 236 3.91 35.73 -14.39
C ARG A 236 3.09 35.59 -13.10
N GLY A 237 2.49 34.41 -12.90
CA GLY A 237 1.63 34.09 -11.77
C GLY A 237 0.19 34.64 -11.83
N GLN A 238 -0.26 35.16 -12.98
CA GLN A 238 -1.66 35.61 -13.15
C GLN A 238 -2.61 34.50 -13.61
N GLY A 239 -2.08 33.35 -14.04
CA GLY A 239 -2.86 32.18 -14.42
C GLY A 239 -3.32 31.38 -13.22
N GLN A 240 -4.49 30.75 -13.32
CA GLN A 240 -5.04 29.85 -12.31
C GLN A 240 -5.25 28.46 -12.91
N LEU A 241 -4.85 27.44 -12.17
CA LEU A 241 -5.11 26.04 -12.50
C LEU A 241 -6.05 25.47 -11.44
N GLU A 242 -7.25 25.09 -11.86
CA GLU A 242 -8.26 24.45 -11.04
C GLU A 242 -8.46 23.00 -11.49
N LEU A 243 -8.54 22.09 -10.52
CA LEU A 243 -8.80 20.68 -10.79
C LEU A 243 -10.31 20.46 -10.77
N LEU A 244 -10.88 20.11 -11.93
CA LEU A 244 -12.32 19.86 -12.06
C LEU A 244 -12.67 18.42 -11.68
N SER A 245 -11.88 17.44 -12.16
CA SER A 245 -12.08 16.04 -11.83
C SER A 245 -10.78 15.25 -11.80
N LEU A 246 -10.68 14.32 -10.84
CA LEU A 246 -9.56 13.37 -10.71
C LEU A 246 -9.63 12.24 -11.75
N MET A 247 -10.81 12.00 -12.33
CA MET A 247 -11.01 11.04 -13.41
C MET A 247 -11.96 11.66 -14.44
N ASP A 248 -11.47 11.82 -15.67
CA ASP A 248 -12.27 12.18 -16.81
C ASP A 248 -13.09 10.97 -17.27
N VAL A 249 -14.22 10.77 -16.60
CA VAL A 249 -15.24 9.77 -16.95
C VAL A 249 -16.26 10.48 -17.83
N ALA A 250 -16.67 9.83 -18.94
CA ALA A 250 -17.72 10.37 -19.81
C ALA A 250 -18.96 10.71 -18.97
N GLU A 251 -19.42 11.97 -19.05
CA GLU A 251 -20.58 12.50 -18.32
C GLU A 251 -21.78 11.55 -18.47
N GLY A 252 -22.14 10.90 -17.38
CA GLY A 252 -23.16 9.87 -17.41
C GLY A 252 -23.42 9.11 -16.11
N ASP A 253 -22.65 9.28 -15.04
CA ASP A 253 -23.05 8.83 -13.71
C ASP A 253 -22.46 9.76 -12.65
N GLU A 254 -23.36 10.53 -12.03
CA GLU A 254 -23.12 11.12 -10.72
C GLU A 254 -22.64 10.00 -9.78
N THR A 255 -21.58 10.29 -9.04
CA THR A 255 -21.06 9.44 -7.99
C THR A 255 -22.18 9.04 -7.03
N PHE A 256 -22.68 7.80 -7.14
CA PHE A 256 -23.35 7.10 -6.05
C PHE A 256 -22.30 6.80 -4.98
N ASN A 257 -21.96 7.81 -4.19
CA ASN A 257 -21.15 7.63 -3.00
C ASN A 257 -21.57 8.62 -1.89
N ASP A 258 -22.88 8.70 -1.65
CA ASP A 258 -23.45 9.22 -0.41
C ASP A 258 -24.39 8.16 0.17
N LEU A 259 -23.81 7.07 0.70
CA LEU A 259 -24.43 6.38 1.82
C LEU A 259 -23.89 7.02 3.08
N HIS A 260 -24.62 8.04 3.52
CA HIS A 260 -24.51 8.64 4.84
C HIS A 260 -24.41 7.56 5.90
N GLU A 261 -23.36 7.66 6.72
CA GLU A 261 -23.34 7.18 8.09
C GLU A 261 -24.54 7.78 8.83
N GLU A 262 -25.62 7.02 9.00
CA GLU A 262 -26.52 7.26 10.12
C GLU A 262 -25.82 6.78 11.39
N LYS A 263 -25.33 7.74 12.18
CA LYS A 263 -24.99 7.53 13.58
C LYS A 263 -26.23 7.02 14.32
N PRO A 264 -26.12 6.05 15.23
CA PRO A 264 -27.21 5.74 16.14
C PRO A 264 -27.24 6.85 17.21
N GLU A 265 -28.34 7.61 17.24
CA GLU A 265 -28.77 8.33 18.44
C GLU A 265 -29.83 7.49 19.17
N GLN A 266 -29.63 7.42 20.49
CA GLN A 266 -30.39 6.79 21.58
C GLN A 266 -30.09 5.33 21.89
#